data_AF-A0A022J601-F1
#
_entry.id   AF-A0A022J601-F1
#
_cell.length_a   1.000
_cell.length_b   1.000
_cell.length_c   1.000
_cell.angle_alpha   90.00
_cell.angle_beta   90.00
_cell.angle_gamma   90.00
#
_symmetry.space_group_name_H-M   'P 1'
#
loop_
_entity.id
_entity.type
_entity.pdbx_description
1 polymer ?
#
loop_
_entity_poly.entity_id
_entity_poly.type
_entity_poly.pdbx_seq_one_letter_code
_entity_poly.pdbx_strand_id
1 'polypeptide(L)'
;MQTLYTLDELLVASENKLNISTIKHHCRLGELHPCLYFEGNIICIHEERFQNGLDKRDPIAHSRTVSWSKAFKGYIYVTDFIDYIDHSNSETGGVFFDVEKIIDYISPNTEFPYLKQDEYLKALPKMIDDDIQEKRWLHEIKYFEGNPFKSKEIVFHVNEVKNILNPNNKPKPVAFLDYSDRPFLTKLFKNDFFTPIEAACLISKDDPDIIVLLYKNNKDQFKMNYPKTYDALVLIQRAIELEILKSVNETDIPQLDLAEFLVNRGYVINNFNKRNFEGRCAPYLFYFEGRKRPKPEVIDFSNIEDPLSEINYLRFKVSKQLIEIEKLKFHSSTVLGAKEPQVNTMITQVDPNQYLTPALKAIKGVIQEFWIKYNPETDIAPKQSTVMDWIGDNYPEFTNNDYMKKCIDKICRHPNAKTGGNSKIK
;
A
#
# COMPACT_ATOMS: atom_id res chain seq x y z
N MET A 1 -17.32 29.97 12.15
CA MET A 1 -16.32 28.89 11.91
C MET A 1 -16.86 28.03 10.80
N GLN A 2 -16.09 27.80 9.75
CA GLN A 2 -16.49 26.96 8.60
C GLN A 2 -16.68 25.51 9.07
N THR A 3 -17.88 24.95 8.88
CA THR A 3 -18.23 23.58 9.26
C THR A 3 -17.96 22.58 8.14
N LEU A 4 -17.97 23.07 6.90
CA LEU A 4 -17.86 22.28 5.68
C LEU A 4 -16.97 22.99 4.66
N TYR A 5 -16.28 22.20 3.85
CA TYR A 5 -15.48 22.65 2.71
C TYR A 5 -16.18 22.27 1.41
N THR A 6 -16.30 23.20 0.47
CA THR A 6 -16.50 22.84 -0.93
C THR A 6 -15.26 22.14 -1.49
N LEU A 7 -15.36 21.54 -2.67
CA LEU A 7 -14.20 20.94 -3.35
C LEU A 7 -13.07 21.96 -3.57
N ASP A 8 -13.40 23.17 -4.01
CA ASP A 8 -12.42 24.24 -4.26
C ASP A 8 -11.75 24.70 -2.96
N GLU A 9 -12.55 24.88 -1.90
CA GLU A 9 -12.03 25.27 -0.59
C GLU A 9 -11.14 24.17 0.01
N LEU A 10 -11.46 22.89 -0.21
CA LEU A 10 -10.64 21.76 0.20
C LEU A 10 -9.30 21.74 -0.53
N LEU A 11 -9.30 21.94 -1.85
CA LEU A 11 -8.08 21.99 -2.65
C LEU A 11 -7.17 23.14 -2.19
N VAL A 12 -7.73 24.33 -1.97
CA VAL A 12 -7.00 25.50 -1.46
C VAL A 12 -6.49 25.26 -0.04
N ALA A 13 -7.33 24.75 0.86
CA ALA A 13 -6.95 24.45 2.25
C ALA A 13 -5.87 23.38 2.37
N SER A 14 -5.74 22.51 1.36
CA SER A 14 -4.67 21.52 1.31
C SER A 14 -3.31 22.07 0.88
N GLU A 15 -3.19 23.36 0.54
CA GLU A 15 -1.99 23.95 -0.07
C GLU A 15 -1.56 23.17 -1.34
N ASN A 16 -2.52 22.67 -2.12
CA ASN A 16 -2.31 21.77 -3.27
C ASN A 16 -1.62 20.43 -2.95
N LYS A 17 -1.58 20.00 -1.69
CA LYS A 17 -1.12 18.65 -1.32
C LYS A 17 -2.15 17.58 -1.71
N LEU A 18 -3.43 17.93 -1.76
CA LEU A 18 -4.49 17.07 -2.27
C LEU A 18 -4.84 17.47 -3.70
N ASN A 19 -5.01 16.46 -4.56
CA ASN A 19 -5.63 16.60 -5.86
C ASN A 19 -6.93 15.78 -5.89
N ILE A 20 -7.73 15.98 -6.94
CA ILE A 20 -9.03 15.29 -7.12
C ILE A 20 -8.91 13.77 -6.99
N SER A 21 -7.90 13.17 -7.61
CA SER A 21 -7.63 11.74 -7.52
C SER A 21 -7.44 11.26 -6.09
N THR A 22 -6.66 12.02 -5.31
CA THR A 22 -6.37 11.72 -3.91
C THR A 22 -7.62 11.90 -3.04
N ILE A 23 -8.42 12.93 -3.31
CA ILE A 23 -9.71 13.16 -2.64
C ILE A 23 -10.65 11.99 -2.91
N LYS A 24 -10.89 11.62 -4.18
CA LYS A 24 -11.72 10.46 -4.54
C LYS A 24 -11.23 9.18 -3.87
N HIS A 25 -9.93 8.99 -3.77
CA HIS A 25 -9.36 7.84 -3.09
C HIS A 25 -9.65 7.85 -1.56
N HIS A 26 -9.48 8.99 -0.86
CA HIS A 26 -9.91 9.11 0.54
C HIS A 26 -11.42 8.84 0.71
N CYS A 27 -12.24 9.22 -0.27
CA CYS A 27 -13.66 8.90 -0.26
C CYS A 27 -13.93 7.39 -0.35
N ARG A 28 -13.25 6.69 -1.27
CA ARG A 28 -13.37 5.21 -1.40
C ARG A 28 -12.89 4.47 -0.17
N LEU A 29 -11.96 5.06 0.59
CA LEU A 29 -11.49 4.49 1.85
C LEU A 29 -12.45 4.73 3.03
N GLY A 30 -13.48 5.56 2.88
CA GLY A 30 -14.33 5.99 3.99
C GLY A 30 -13.64 6.94 4.97
N GLU A 31 -12.53 7.55 4.55
CA GLU A 31 -11.80 8.55 5.34
C GLU A 31 -12.38 9.96 5.15
N LEU A 32 -13.07 10.16 4.03
CA LEU A 32 -13.75 11.40 3.66
C LEU A 32 -15.13 11.07 3.10
N HIS A 33 -16.17 11.75 3.56
CA HIS A 33 -17.53 11.51 3.07
C HIS A 33 -18.01 12.74 2.28
N PRO A 34 -18.04 12.71 0.93
CA PRO A 34 -18.70 13.74 0.15
C PRO A 34 -20.17 13.80 0.54
N CYS A 35 -20.65 14.94 1.02
CA CYS A 35 -22.02 15.04 1.52
C CYS A 35 -22.78 16.16 0.83
N LEU A 36 -24.10 16.03 0.87
CA LEU A 36 -25.03 17.02 0.38
C LEU A 36 -25.90 17.51 1.51
N TYR A 37 -26.24 18.79 1.43
CA TYR A 37 -27.29 19.34 2.26
C TYR A 37 -28.65 18.80 1.80
N PHE A 38 -29.42 18.26 2.73
CA PHE A 38 -30.75 17.73 2.48
C PHE A 38 -31.75 18.26 3.51
N GLU A 39 -32.89 18.75 3.02
CA GLU A 39 -34.06 19.12 3.82
C GLU A 39 -35.29 18.37 3.29
N GLY A 40 -35.80 17.43 4.08
CA GLY A 40 -36.89 16.54 3.67
C GLY A 40 -37.19 15.46 4.70
N ASN A 41 -37.88 14.41 4.30
CA ASN A 41 -38.18 13.27 5.15
C ASN A 41 -37.14 12.17 4.98
N ILE A 42 -36.54 11.70 6.08
CA ILE A 42 -35.77 10.45 6.12
C ILE A 42 -36.69 9.34 6.60
N ILE A 43 -36.76 8.27 5.82
CA ILE A 43 -37.62 7.11 6.07
C ILE A 43 -36.73 5.88 6.23
N CYS A 44 -36.95 5.13 7.30
CA CYS A 44 -36.36 3.81 7.45
C CYS A 44 -37.26 2.75 6.83
N ILE A 45 -36.68 1.96 5.91
CA ILE A 45 -37.33 0.84 5.26
C ILE A 45 -36.77 -0.45 5.83
N HIS A 46 -37.67 -1.34 6.21
CA HIS A 46 -37.37 -2.71 6.58
C HIS A 46 -37.75 -3.63 5.41
N GLU A 47 -36.80 -4.42 4.93
CA GLU A 47 -37.02 -5.37 3.84
C GLU A 47 -37.02 -6.81 4.36
N GLU A 48 -38.19 -7.45 4.28
CA GLU A 48 -38.34 -8.87 4.59
C GLU A 48 -38.33 -9.68 3.29
N ARG A 49 -37.46 -10.69 3.26
CA ARG A 49 -37.36 -11.65 2.16
C ARG A 49 -37.86 -13.00 2.63
N PHE A 50 -39.06 -13.37 2.19
CA PHE A 50 -39.62 -14.69 2.49
C PHE A 50 -39.32 -15.63 1.33
N GLN A 51 -38.43 -16.60 1.58
CA GLN A 51 -38.28 -17.76 0.70
C GLN A 51 -39.05 -18.93 1.32
N ASN A 52 -39.97 -19.50 0.55
CA ASN A 52 -40.79 -20.60 1.00
C ASN A 52 -39.89 -21.81 1.29
N GLY A 53 -39.83 -22.29 2.54
CA GLY A 53 -38.87 -23.32 2.96
C GLY A 53 -39.09 -24.70 2.34
N LEU A 54 -40.25 -24.93 1.73
CA LEU A 54 -40.66 -26.21 1.12
C LEU A 54 -40.27 -26.33 -0.36
N ASP A 55 -40.24 -25.22 -1.10
CA ASP A 55 -39.80 -25.20 -2.49
C ASP A 55 -38.84 -24.01 -2.74
N LYS A 56 -37.54 -24.31 -2.89
CA LYS A 56 -36.52 -23.32 -3.17
C LYS A 56 -36.65 -22.67 -4.56
N ARG A 57 -37.55 -23.18 -5.41
CA ARG A 57 -37.86 -22.63 -6.74
C ARG A 57 -38.93 -21.54 -6.70
N ASP A 58 -39.65 -21.40 -5.59
CA ASP A 58 -40.62 -20.32 -5.42
C ASP A 58 -39.88 -18.97 -5.44
N PRO A 59 -40.41 -17.96 -6.17
CA PRO A 59 -39.85 -16.63 -6.17
C PRO A 59 -39.87 -16.08 -4.74
N ILE A 60 -38.75 -15.47 -4.33
CA ILE A 60 -38.63 -14.82 -3.02
C ILE A 60 -39.67 -13.70 -2.97
N ALA A 61 -40.60 -13.78 -2.02
CA ALA A 61 -41.54 -12.70 -1.79
C ALA A 61 -40.79 -11.57 -1.07
N HIS A 62 -40.71 -10.40 -1.72
CA HIS A 62 -40.09 -9.20 -1.17
C HIS A 62 -41.19 -8.31 -0.58
N SER A 63 -41.20 -8.17 0.75
CA SER A 63 -42.06 -7.22 1.45
C SER A 63 -41.20 -6.05 1.94
N ARG A 64 -41.60 -4.82 1.61
CA ARG A 64 -40.96 -3.61 2.14
C ARG A 64 -41.95 -2.88 3.02
N THR A 65 -41.55 -2.65 4.26
CA THR A 65 -42.36 -1.92 5.24
C THR A 65 -41.60 -0.71 5.74
N VAL A 66 -42.33 0.34 6.11
CA VAL A 66 -41.74 1.54 6.72
C VAL A 66 -41.67 1.30 8.23
N SER A 67 -40.47 1.34 8.80
CA SER A 67 -40.28 1.24 10.25
C SER A 67 -40.63 2.55 10.95
N TRP A 68 -40.14 3.67 10.42
CA TRP A 68 -40.37 5.01 10.94
C TRP A 68 -40.01 6.08 9.90
N SER A 69 -40.51 7.30 10.07
CA SER A 69 -40.17 8.48 9.27
C SER A 69 -39.85 9.67 10.19
N LYS A 70 -38.98 10.56 9.72
CA LYS A 70 -38.58 11.75 10.48
C LYS A 70 -38.23 12.90 9.55
N ALA A 71 -38.70 14.10 9.91
CA ALA A 71 -38.24 15.33 9.27
C ALA A 71 -36.73 15.52 9.54
N PHE A 72 -35.97 15.68 8.47
CA PHE A 72 -34.53 15.81 8.48
C PHE A 72 -34.09 17.12 7.83
N LYS A 73 -33.12 17.75 8.47
CA LYS A 73 -32.40 18.91 7.95
C LYS A 73 -30.93 18.75 8.33
N GLY A 74 -30.05 18.56 7.36
CA GLY A 74 -28.64 18.27 7.64
C GLY A 74 -27.88 17.78 6.42
N TYR A 75 -26.76 17.11 6.66
CA TYR A 75 -25.85 16.64 5.63
C TYR A 75 -25.83 15.12 5.57
N ILE A 76 -26.02 14.57 4.37
CA ILE A 76 -26.07 13.12 4.11
C ILE A 76 -24.99 12.70 3.12
N TYR A 77 -24.52 11.48 3.27
CA TYR A 77 -23.54 10.83 2.40
C TYR A 77 -24.19 9.65 1.68
N VAL A 78 -23.83 9.53 0.41
CA VAL A 78 -24.13 8.42 -0.50
C VAL A 78 -22.87 8.17 -1.33
N THR A 79 -22.53 6.91 -1.60
CA THR A 79 -21.32 6.54 -2.33
C THR A 79 -21.30 7.15 -3.75
N ASP A 80 -22.45 7.25 -4.40
CA ASP A 80 -22.61 7.80 -5.75
C ASP A 80 -22.05 9.22 -5.90
N PHE A 81 -22.02 10.02 -4.83
CA PHE A 81 -21.48 11.38 -4.88
C PHE A 81 -19.99 11.41 -5.27
N ILE A 82 -19.24 10.33 -5.01
CA ILE A 82 -17.82 10.22 -5.37
C ILE A 82 -17.62 10.39 -6.88
N ASP A 83 -18.53 9.82 -7.68
CA ASP A 83 -18.41 9.88 -9.14
C ASP A 83 -18.61 11.30 -9.66
N TYR A 84 -19.39 12.11 -8.95
CA TYR A 84 -19.70 13.49 -9.32
C TYR A 84 -18.65 14.52 -8.91
N ILE A 85 -17.65 14.13 -8.11
CA ILE A 85 -16.50 14.99 -7.80
C ILE A 85 -15.71 15.29 -9.09
N ASP A 86 -15.36 16.55 -9.32
CA ASP A 86 -14.55 17.04 -10.46
C ASP A 86 -15.21 16.92 -11.85
N HIS A 87 -16.53 17.08 -11.90
CA HIS A 87 -17.17 17.24 -13.21
C HIS A 87 -16.82 18.60 -13.81
N SER A 88 -16.31 18.57 -15.05
CA SER A 88 -15.94 19.76 -15.83
C SER A 88 -17.08 20.75 -16.04
N ASN A 89 -18.33 20.29 -15.94
CA ASN A 89 -19.51 21.13 -15.95
C ASN A 89 -20.15 21.18 -14.55
N SER A 90 -20.18 22.38 -13.96
CA SER A 90 -20.76 22.66 -12.63
C SER A 90 -22.28 22.45 -12.54
N GLU A 91 -22.95 22.31 -13.69
CA GLU A 91 -24.38 21.96 -13.77
C GLU A 91 -24.60 20.45 -13.90
N THR A 92 -23.53 19.65 -13.96
CA THR A 92 -23.66 18.19 -13.94
C THR A 92 -24.19 17.76 -12.59
N GLY A 93 -25.26 16.98 -12.62
CA GLY A 93 -25.95 16.52 -11.44
C GLY A 93 -26.33 15.06 -11.56
N GLY A 94 -26.76 14.51 -10.44
CA GLY A 94 -27.27 13.16 -10.35
C GLY A 94 -28.58 13.14 -9.58
N VAL A 95 -29.04 11.93 -9.32
CA VAL A 95 -30.21 11.70 -8.49
C VAL A 95 -29.91 10.58 -7.52
N PHE A 96 -30.15 10.79 -6.23
CA PHE A 96 -29.92 9.77 -5.19
C PHE A 96 -31.23 9.47 -4.44
N PHE A 97 -31.34 8.26 -3.89
CA PHE A 97 -32.54 7.79 -3.21
C PHE A 97 -32.26 7.36 -1.78
N ASP A 98 -31.22 6.57 -1.61
CA ASP A 98 -30.84 5.95 -0.36
C ASP A 98 -29.86 6.84 0.39
N VAL A 99 -29.84 6.70 1.72
CA VAL A 99 -28.89 7.41 2.58
C VAL A 99 -28.01 6.37 3.26
N GLU A 100 -26.72 6.43 3.01
CA GLU A 100 -25.77 5.49 3.62
C GLU A 100 -25.31 5.98 4.99
N LYS A 101 -25.11 7.29 5.13
CA LYS A 101 -24.62 7.88 6.37
C LYS A 101 -25.13 9.31 6.56
N ILE A 102 -25.49 9.64 7.80
CA ILE A 102 -25.78 11.02 8.22
C ILE A 102 -24.47 11.61 8.76
N ILE A 103 -24.00 12.68 8.14
CA ILE A 103 -22.74 13.35 8.50
C ILE A 103 -22.97 14.36 9.61
N ASP A 104 -24.02 15.17 9.46
CA ASP A 104 -24.38 16.17 10.45
C ASP A 104 -25.89 16.43 10.42
N TYR A 105 -26.46 16.77 11.57
CA TYR A 105 -27.89 16.96 11.76
C TYR A 105 -28.17 18.27 12.47
N ILE A 106 -28.92 19.16 11.83
CA ILE A 106 -29.07 20.56 12.25
C ILE A 106 -30.30 20.77 13.15
N SER A 107 -31.40 19.98 13.02
CA SER A 107 -32.54 19.91 14.00
C SER A 107 -33.74 19.06 13.55
N PRO A 108 -34.66 18.60 14.47
CA PRO A 108 -34.74 18.90 15.91
C PRO A 108 -34.53 17.71 16.89
N ASN A 109 -33.87 17.98 18.03
CA ASN A 109 -33.77 17.34 19.38
C ASN A 109 -33.99 15.83 19.63
N THR A 110 -34.23 15.03 18.61
CA THR A 110 -34.48 13.59 18.74
C THR A 110 -33.30 12.87 18.12
N GLU A 111 -32.75 11.87 18.79
CA GLU A 111 -31.71 11.02 18.21
C GLU A 111 -32.30 10.17 17.07
N PHE A 112 -31.46 9.74 16.13
CA PHE A 112 -31.84 8.73 15.14
C PHE A 112 -31.71 7.35 15.78
N PRO A 113 -32.74 6.49 15.72
CA PRO A 113 -32.60 5.12 16.20
C PRO A 113 -31.57 4.39 15.34
N TYR A 114 -30.84 3.45 15.96
CA TYR A 114 -29.92 2.59 15.24
C TYR A 114 -30.68 1.68 14.28
N LEU A 115 -30.14 1.53 13.06
CA LEU A 115 -30.67 0.61 12.05
C LEU A 115 -30.44 -0.84 12.48
N LYS A 116 -31.46 -1.68 12.30
CA LYS A 116 -31.33 -3.15 12.38
C LYS A 116 -30.69 -3.72 11.12
N GLN A 117 -30.33 -5.01 11.15
CA GLN A 117 -29.58 -5.69 10.09
C GLN A 117 -30.25 -5.65 8.69
N ASP A 118 -31.56 -5.51 8.65
CA ASP A 118 -32.42 -5.51 7.47
C ASP A 118 -33.14 -4.17 7.24
N GLU A 119 -32.69 -3.14 7.95
CA GLU A 119 -33.18 -1.77 7.83
C GLU A 119 -32.20 -0.89 7.05
N TYR A 120 -32.73 -0.01 6.21
CA TYR A 120 -31.93 0.98 5.47
C TYR A 120 -32.70 2.30 5.32
N LEU A 121 -31.99 3.39 4.99
CA LEU A 121 -32.56 4.74 4.95
C LEU A 121 -32.84 5.19 3.52
N LYS A 122 -33.97 5.88 3.35
CA LYS A 122 -34.36 6.61 2.14
C LYS A 122 -34.63 8.07 2.44
N ALA A 123 -34.27 8.93 1.49
CA ALA A 123 -34.56 10.34 1.53
C ALA A 123 -35.73 10.68 0.59
N LEU A 124 -36.69 11.48 1.06
CA LEU A 124 -37.81 11.99 0.28
C LEU A 124 -37.93 13.52 0.42
N PRO A 125 -38.25 14.25 -0.65
CA PRO A 125 -38.41 15.69 -0.61
C PRO A 125 -39.57 16.11 0.31
N LYS A 126 -39.45 17.32 0.87
CA LYS A 126 -40.41 17.92 1.82
C LYS A 126 -41.85 18.02 1.30
N MET A 127 -42.05 18.10 -0.02
CA MET A 127 -43.38 18.23 -0.64
C MET A 127 -44.24 16.95 -0.52
N ILE A 128 -43.66 15.87 -0.01
CA ILE A 128 -44.40 14.66 0.35
C ILE A 128 -44.91 14.89 1.79
N ASP A 129 -46.11 15.47 1.86
CA ASP A 129 -46.78 16.15 3.00
C ASP A 129 -46.93 15.31 4.29
N ASP A 130 -47.11 15.98 5.42
CA ASP A 130 -47.10 15.44 6.80
C ASP A 130 -48.28 14.50 7.17
N ASP A 131 -49.23 14.26 6.26
CA ASP A 131 -50.42 13.40 6.47
C ASP A 131 -50.14 11.88 6.31
N ILE A 132 -48.87 11.48 6.31
CA ILE A 132 -48.40 10.12 6.02
C ILE A 132 -48.01 9.40 7.32
N GLN A 133 -48.79 9.60 8.37
CA GLN A 133 -48.78 8.69 9.51
C GLN A 133 -49.60 7.46 9.12
N GLU A 134 -48.88 6.35 8.94
CA GLU A 134 -49.39 5.00 8.60
C GLU A 134 -49.41 4.63 7.09
N LYS A 135 -48.29 4.00 6.69
CA LYS A 135 -48.28 2.82 5.79
C LYS A 135 -49.03 2.98 4.45
N ARG A 136 -48.41 3.57 3.43
CA ARG A 136 -48.83 3.30 2.02
C ARG A 136 -47.87 3.64 0.88
N TRP A 137 -46.69 4.21 1.16
CA TRP A 137 -45.90 4.82 0.07
C TRP A 137 -45.11 3.85 -0.81
N LEU A 138 -44.54 2.77 -0.28
CA LEU A 138 -43.67 1.89 -1.09
C LEU A 138 -44.40 1.03 -2.14
N HIS A 139 -45.70 0.76 -1.96
CA HIS A 139 -46.51 0.07 -2.98
C HIS A 139 -47.15 1.02 -4.01
N GLU A 140 -47.30 2.32 -3.68
CA GLU A 140 -48.08 3.27 -4.50
C GLU A 140 -47.22 4.31 -5.24
N ILE A 141 -45.98 4.57 -4.81
CA ILE A 141 -45.04 5.37 -5.60
C ILE A 141 -44.64 4.58 -6.84
N LYS A 142 -45.34 4.81 -7.95
CA LYS A 142 -44.93 4.28 -9.26
C LYS A 142 -43.77 5.05 -9.88
N TYR A 143 -43.55 6.32 -9.48
CA TYR A 143 -42.61 7.24 -10.14
C TYR A 143 -41.98 8.29 -9.19
N PHE A 144 -41.24 7.87 -8.16
CA PHE A 144 -40.27 8.76 -7.52
C PHE A 144 -38.96 8.59 -8.24
N GLU A 145 -38.49 9.63 -8.91
CA GLU A 145 -37.24 9.61 -9.68
C GLU A 145 -36.01 9.86 -8.81
N GLY A 146 -36.20 10.21 -7.52
CA GLY A 146 -35.16 10.41 -6.51
C GLY A 146 -34.94 11.87 -6.16
N ASN A 147 -33.88 12.15 -5.40
CA ASN A 147 -33.50 13.49 -4.94
C ASN A 147 -32.41 14.05 -5.85
N PRO A 148 -32.69 15.09 -6.66
CA PRO A 148 -31.71 15.66 -7.57
C PRO A 148 -30.65 16.45 -6.79
N PHE A 149 -29.44 16.50 -7.34
CA PHE A 149 -28.36 17.31 -6.81
C PHE A 149 -27.40 17.74 -7.91
N LYS A 150 -26.57 18.76 -7.64
CA LYS A 150 -25.49 19.20 -8.54
C LYS A 150 -24.13 18.88 -7.95
N SER A 151 -23.14 18.63 -8.80
CA SER A 151 -21.75 18.36 -8.41
C SER A 151 -21.17 19.46 -7.51
N LYS A 152 -21.51 20.72 -7.78
CA LYS A 152 -21.06 21.88 -6.99
C LYS A 152 -21.65 21.97 -5.57
N GLU A 153 -22.72 21.22 -5.29
CA GLU A 153 -23.36 21.19 -3.97
C GLU A 153 -22.66 20.21 -3.02
N ILE A 154 -21.75 19.37 -3.54
CA ILE A 154 -20.99 18.40 -2.76
C ILE A 154 -19.99 19.12 -1.86
N VAL A 155 -20.04 18.80 -0.58
CA VAL A 155 -19.21 19.39 0.47
C VAL A 155 -18.60 18.33 1.38
N PHE A 156 -17.58 18.70 2.16
CA PHE A 156 -16.80 17.81 3.00
C PHE A 156 -16.69 18.33 4.43
N HIS A 157 -16.87 17.45 5.42
CA HIS A 157 -16.90 17.85 6.82
C HIS A 157 -15.53 18.28 7.35
N VAL A 158 -15.47 19.42 8.05
CA VAL A 158 -14.23 20.04 8.56
C VAL A 158 -13.37 19.09 9.39
N ASN A 159 -13.99 18.23 10.20
CA ASN A 159 -13.25 17.29 11.05
C ASN A 159 -12.58 16.18 10.24
N GLU A 160 -13.24 15.68 9.19
CA GLU A 160 -12.67 14.66 8.30
C GLU A 160 -11.52 15.26 7.49
N VAL A 161 -11.71 16.46 6.95
CA VAL A 161 -10.67 17.22 6.24
C VAL A 161 -9.45 17.47 7.14
N LYS A 162 -9.65 17.93 8.38
CA LYS A 162 -8.56 18.15 9.33
C LYS A 162 -7.78 16.87 9.63
N ASN A 163 -8.45 15.73 9.74
CA ASN A 163 -7.79 14.45 9.98
C ASN A 163 -6.90 14.03 8.81
N ILE A 164 -7.28 14.37 7.57
CA ILE A 164 -6.49 14.09 6.36
C ILE A 164 -5.32 15.07 6.22
N LEU A 165 -5.54 16.37 6.45
CA LEU A 165 -4.52 17.40 6.25
C LEU A 165 -3.48 17.43 7.37
N ASN A 166 -3.90 17.14 8.60
CA ASN A 166 -3.05 17.08 9.79
C ASN A 166 -3.25 15.73 10.47
N PRO A 167 -2.76 14.62 9.89
CA PRO A 167 -2.71 13.36 10.61
C PRO A 167 -1.86 13.62 11.85
N ASN A 168 -2.43 13.50 13.05
CA ASN A 168 -1.72 13.75 14.30
C ASN A 168 -0.33 13.07 14.29
N ASN A 169 0.73 13.88 14.10
CA ASN A 169 2.14 13.46 13.96
C ASN A 169 2.80 13.04 15.28
N LYS A 170 2.01 12.90 16.36
CA LYS A 170 2.51 12.20 17.54
C LYS A 170 2.65 10.73 17.14
N PRO A 171 3.74 10.03 17.54
CA PRO A 171 3.81 8.58 17.38
C PRO A 171 2.61 7.99 18.11
N LYS A 172 1.55 7.69 17.35
CA LYS A 172 0.40 7.00 17.90
C LYS A 172 0.92 5.61 18.28
N PRO A 173 0.42 5.02 19.39
CA PRO A 173 0.59 3.59 19.59
C PRO A 173 0.24 2.88 18.28
N VAL A 174 1.04 1.89 17.87
CA VAL A 174 0.89 1.17 16.59
C VAL A 174 -0.58 0.86 16.38
N ALA A 175 -1.22 1.59 15.47
CA ALA A 175 -2.65 1.47 15.24
C ALA A 175 -2.88 0.16 14.48
N PHE A 176 -3.60 -0.77 15.09
CA PHE A 176 -3.93 -2.03 14.43
C PHE A 176 -4.94 -1.75 13.32
N LEU A 177 -4.57 -2.11 12.09
CA LEU A 177 -5.44 -2.07 10.93
C LEU A 177 -6.46 -3.20 11.06
N ASP A 178 -7.74 -2.86 11.00
CA ASP A 178 -8.84 -3.82 10.99
C ASP A 178 -9.50 -3.80 9.62
N TYR A 179 -9.62 -4.98 9.01
CA TYR A 179 -10.24 -5.20 7.69
C TYR A 179 -11.53 -6.00 7.80
N SER A 180 -12.14 -6.08 9.00
CA SER A 180 -13.41 -6.79 9.22
C SER A 180 -14.55 -6.28 8.33
N ASP A 181 -14.49 -5.01 7.91
CA ASP A 181 -15.40 -4.37 6.94
C ASP A 181 -15.03 -4.64 5.46
N ARG A 182 -13.88 -5.27 5.19
CA ARG A 182 -13.33 -5.51 3.85
C ARG A 182 -13.15 -7.02 3.60
N PRO A 183 -14.23 -7.73 3.23
CA PRO A 183 -14.20 -9.18 3.05
C PRO A 183 -13.19 -9.61 1.97
N PHE A 184 -12.99 -8.81 0.92
CA PHE A 184 -12.02 -9.06 -0.14
C PHE A 184 -10.57 -9.12 0.38
N LEU A 185 -10.19 -8.31 1.38
CA LEU A 185 -8.85 -8.35 1.98
C LEU A 185 -8.71 -9.51 2.96
N THR A 186 -9.72 -9.75 3.80
CA THR A 186 -9.66 -10.84 4.79
C THR A 186 -9.58 -12.22 4.14
N LYS A 187 -10.12 -12.36 2.92
CA LYS A 187 -9.96 -13.56 2.09
C LYS A 187 -8.49 -13.87 1.78
N LEU A 188 -7.66 -12.83 1.57
CA LEU A 188 -6.24 -12.98 1.28
C LEU A 188 -5.44 -13.56 2.45
N PHE A 189 -5.91 -13.43 3.70
CA PHE A 189 -5.17 -13.89 4.88
C PHE A 189 -4.96 -15.41 4.93
N LYS A 190 -5.71 -16.15 4.10
CA LYS A 190 -5.60 -17.61 3.96
C LYS A 190 -4.58 -18.04 2.91
N ASN A 191 -4.00 -17.10 2.16
CA ASN A 191 -3.04 -17.40 1.10
C ASN A 191 -1.65 -17.64 1.69
N ASP A 192 -0.95 -18.65 1.17
CA ASP A 192 0.45 -18.93 1.51
C ASP A 192 1.42 -18.00 0.77
N PHE A 193 0.99 -17.49 -0.39
CA PHE A 193 1.76 -16.61 -1.27
C PHE A 193 0.92 -15.43 -1.72
N PHE A 194 1.59 -14.29 -1.95
CA PHE A 194 0.99 -13.03 -2.35
C PHE A 194 1.70 -12.50 -3.58
N THR A 195 0.93 -11.99 -4.53
CA THR A 195 1.46 -11.18 -5.64
C THR A 195 1.82 -9.78 -5.14
N PRO A 196 2.64 -9.00 -5.89
CA PRO A 196 2.97 -7.63 -5.50
C PRO A 196 1.75 -6.72 -5.42
N ILE A 197 0.72 -6.99 -6.23
CA ILE A 197 -0.55 -6.24 -6.22
C ILE A 197 -1.34 -6.55 -4.94
N GLU A 198 -1.52 -7.82 -4.58
CA GLU A 198 -2.21 -8.19 -3.34
C GLU A 198 -1.50 -7.63 -2.11
N ALA A 199 -0.16 -7.68 -2.09
CA ALA A 199 0.65 -7.07 -1.04
C ALA A 199 0.47 -5.55 -0.96
N ALA A 200 0.39 -4.86 -2.10
CA ALA A 200 0.09 -3.44 -2.16
C ALA A 200 -1.33 -3.11 -1.67
N CYS A 201 -2.32 -3.93 -2.03
CA CYS A 201 -3.70 -3.82 -1.58
C CYS A 201 -3.84 -3.99 -0.06
N LEU A 202 -3.00 -4.81 0.59
CA LEU A 202 -2.95 -4.90 2.05
C LEU A 202 -2.45 -3.60 2.72
N ILE A 203 -1.68 -2.77 2.02
CA ILE A 203 -1.21 -1.47 2.50
C ILE A 203 -2.27 -0.38 2.24
N SER A 204 -2.83 -0.37 1.02
CA SER A 204 -3.76 0.68 0.57
C SER A 204 -5.22 0.44 0.95
N LYS A 205 -5.58 -0.80 1.33
CA LYS A 205 -6.93 -1.29 1.62
C LYS A 205 -7.87 -1.40 0.41
N ASP A 206 -7.34 -1.34 -0.81
CA ASP A 206 -8.11 -1.45 -2.05
C ASP A 206 -8.40 -2.92 -2.44
N ASP A 207 -9.41 -3.13 -3.28
CA ASP A 207 -9.81 -4.47 -3.75
C ASP A 207 -8.80 -5.02 -4.78
N PRO A 208 -8.10 -6.14 -4.49
CA PRO A 208 -7.11 -6.72 -5.39
C PRO A 208 -7.68 -7.13 -6.74
N ASP A 209 -8.93 -7.61 -6.82
CA ASP A 209 -9.50 -8.09 -8.08
C ASP A 209 -9.73 -6.91 -9.06
N ILE A 210 -10.20 -5.77 -8.54
CA ILE A 210 -10.37 -4.53 -9.30
C ILE A 210 -8.99 -4.00 -9.76
N ILE A 211 -8.01 -3.98 -8.86
CA ILE A 211 -6.68 -3.46 -9.16
C ILE A 211 -5.96 -4.31 -10.21
N VAL A 212 -6.03 -5.65 -10.11
CA VAL A 212 -5.41 -6.56 -11.10
C VAL A 212 -6.00 -6.31 -12.49
N LEU A 213 -7.32 -6.12 -12.60
CA LEU A 213 -7.98 -5.84 -13.87
C LEU A 213 -7.52 -4.50 -14.46
N LEU A 214 -7.49 -3.44 -13.64
CA LEU A 214 -7.05 -2.11 -14.08
C LEU A 214 -5.57 -2.07 -14.44
N TYR A 215 -4.71 -2.73 -13.66
CA TYR A 215 -3.28 -2.78 -13.91
C TYR A 215 -2.95 -3.42 -15.26
N LYS A 216 -3.68 -4.48 -15.64
CA LYS A 216 -3.52 -5.16 -16.93
C LYS A 216 -4.04 -4.34 -18.11
N ASN A 217 -5.16 -3.63 -17.93
CA ASN A 217 -5.87 -2.99 -19.04
C ASN A 217 -5.47 -1.52 -19.26
N ASN A 218 -5.16 -0.77 -18.20
CA ASN A 218 -4.85 0.66 -18.30
C ASN A 218 -4.02 1.16 -17.10
N LYS A 219 -2.69 1.07 -17.24
CA LYS A 219 -1.74 1.44 -16.19
C LYS A 219 -1.80 2.92 -15.79
N ASP A 220 -2.12 3.80 -16.73
CA ASP A 220 -2.21 5.24 -16.46
C ASP A 220 -3.45 5.58 -15.64
N GLN A 221 -4.61 5.00 -15.99
CA GLN A 221 -5.82 5.12 -15.17
C GLN A 221 -5.65 4.50 -13.78
N PHE A 222 -4.95 3.36 -13.67
CA PHE A 222 -4.63 2.78 -12.37
C PHE A 222 -3.86 3.77 -11.49
N LYS A 223 -2.78 4.35 -12.01
CA LYS A 223 -1.96 5.33 -11.28
C LYS A 223 -2.78 6.56 -10.87
N MET A 224 -3.65 7.05 -11.76
CA MET A 224 -4.50 8.21 -11.47
C MET A 224 -5.60 7.92 -10.45
N ASN A 225 -6.23 6.74 -10.49
CA ASN A 225 -7.40 6.45 -9.65
C ASN A 225 -7.03 5.85 -8.28
N TYR A 226 -5.86 5.20 -8.19
CA TYR A 226 -5.40 4.48 -6.99
C TYR A 226 -3.95 4.84 -6.64
N PRO A 227 -3.64 6.12 -6.37
CA PRO A 227 -2.27 6.58 -6.13
C PRO A 227 -1.61 5.88 -4.93
N LYS A 228 -2.32 5.66 -3.82
CA LYS A 228 -1.76 4.95 -2.66
C LYS A 228 -1.43 3.49 -2.98
N THR A 229 -2.27 2.79 -3.75
CA THR A 229 -1.97 1.42 -4.21
C THR A 229 -0.79 1.41 -5.17
N TYR A 230 -0.69 2.40 -6.05
CA TYR A 230 0.46 2.53 -6.94
C TYR A 230 1.76 2.74 -6.14
N ASP A 231 1.77 3.64 -5.16
CA ASP A 231 2.93 3.90 -4.30
C ASP A 231 3.30 2.67 -3.47
N ALA A 232 2.31 1.96 -2.92
CA ALA A 232 2.52 0.71 -2.21
C ALA A 232 3.06 -0.40 -3.13
N LEU A 233 2.59 -0.48 -4.37
CA LEU A 233 3.10 -1.42 -5.36
C LEU A 233 4.56 -1.11 -5.71
N VAL A 234 4.90 0.16 -5.92
CA VAL A 234 6.29 0.59 -6.15
C VAL A 234 7.16 0.23 -4.94
N LEU A 235 6.68 0.45 -3.73
CA LEU A 235 7.39 0.07 -2.50
C LEU A 235 7.68 -1.44 -2.45
N ILE A 236 6.67 -2.28 -2.70
CA ILE A 236 6.81 -3.74 -2.70
C ILE A 236 7.77 -4.20 -3.81
N GLN A 237 7.63 -3.67 -5.02
CA GLN A 237 8.50 -4.02 -6.14
C GLN A 237 9.97 -3.64 -5.87
N ARG A 238 10.21 -2.44 -5.32
CA ARG A 238 11.57 -2.03 -4.89
C ARG A 238 12.12 -2.97 -3.82
N ALA A 239 11.30 -3.38 -2.85
CA ALA A 239 11.73 -4.29 -1.80
C ALA A 239 12.14 -5.66 -2.35
N ILE A 240 11.43 -6.17 -3.35
CA ILE A 240 11.77 -7.42 -4.05
C ILE A 240 13.08 -7.24 -4.83
N GLU A 241 13.19 -6.19 -5.65
CA GLU A 241 14.38 -5.94 -6.48
C GLU A 241 15.66 -5.70 -5.67
N LEU A 242 15.54 -5.12 -4.47
CA LEU A 242 16.64 -4.91 -3.53
C LEU A 242 16.91 -6.13 -2.64
N GLU A 243 16.20 -7.25 -2.86
CA GLU A 243 16.27 -8.48 -2.04
C GLU A 243 15.97 -8.25 -0.55
N ILE A 244 15.30 -7.15 -0.21
CA ILE A 244 14.81 -6.85 1.14
C ILE A 244 13.58 -7.71 1.45
N LEU A 245 12.71 -7.92 0.46
CA LEU A 245 11.57 -8.81 0.51
C LEU A 245 11.84 -10.03 -0.36
N LYS A 246 11.79 -11.22 0.23
CA LYS A 246 12.02 -12.47 -0.50
C LYS A 246 10.85 -12.78 -1.44
N SER A 247 11.17 -13.25 -2.63
CA SER A 247 10.22 -13.80 -3.60
C SER A 247 10.71 -15.15 -4.11
N VAL A 248 9.82 -16.10 -4.34
CA VAL A 248 10.17 -17.45 -4.82
C VAL A 248 10.39 -17.47 -6.34
N ASN A 249 9.64 -16.66 -7.10
CA ASN A 249 9.68 -16.60 -8.57
C ASN A 249 9.56 -15.16 -9.10
N GLU A 250 10.27 -14.20 -8.50
CA GLU A 250 10.21 -12.74 -8.79
C GLU A 250 8.83 -12.08 -8.58
N THR A 251 7.80 -12.86 -8.27
CA THR A 251 6.40 -12.42 -8.20
C THR A 251 5.69 -12.94 -6.94
N ASP A 252 5.93 -14.19 -6.55
CA ASP A 252 5.29 -14.77 -5.37
C ASP A 252 6.06 -14.45 -4.08
N ILE A 253 5.41 -13.71 -3.19
CA ILE A 253 5.93 -13.31 -1.88
C ILE A 253 5.36 -14.27 -0.83
N PRO A 254 6.19 -15.02 -0.08
CA PRO A 254 5.71 -15.87 1.01
C PRO A 254 5.00 -15.06 2.09
N GLN A 255 3.90 -15.59 2.63
CA GLN A 255 3.08 -14.94 3.66
C GLN A 255 3.92 -14.44 4.86
N LEU A 256 4.87 -15.26 5.34
CA LEU A 256 5.69 -14.93 6.50
C LEU A 256 6.61 -13.74 6.23
N ASP A 257 7.29 -13.74 5.08
CA ASP A 257 8.22 -12.68 4.69
C ASP A 257 7.44 -11.36 4.44
N LEU A 258 6.24 -11.44 3.85
CA LEU A 258 5.35 -10.29 3.72
C LEU A 258 4.87 -9.75 5.09
N ALA A 259 4.43 -10.64 5.98
CA ALA A 259 3.95 -10.27 7.30
C ALA A 259 5.01 -9.53 8.12
N GLU A 260 6.26 -10.02 8.11
CA GLU A 260 7.42 -9.37 8.73
C GLU A 260 7.73 -8.01 8.10
N PHE A 261 7.76 -7.96 6.76
CA PHE A 261 8.00 -6.71 6.03
C PHE A 261 6.97 -5.63 6.38
N LEU A 262 5.68 -5.98 6.42
CA LEU A 262 4.62 -5.05 6.78
C LEU A 262 4.75 -4.56 8.22
N VAL A 263 5.10 -5.43 9.18
CA VAL A 263 5.36 -5.02 10.57
C VAL A 263 6.52 -4.02 10.63
N ASN A 264 7.63 -4.29 9.95
CA ASN A 264 8.80 -3.40 9.93
C ASN A 264 8.46 -2.02 9.36
N ARG A 265 7.50 -1.95 8.44
CA ARG A 265 7.00 -0.71 7.84
C ARG A 265 5.86 -0.05 8.62
N GLY A 266 5.47 -0.59 9.78
CA GLY A 266 4.42 -0.03 10.64
C GLY A 266 2.99 -0.44 10.27
N TYR A 267 2.81 -1.35 9.31
CA TYR A 267 1.50 -1.87 8.92
C TYR A 267 1.18 -3.15 9.72
N VAL A 268 0.53 -2.98 10.88
CA VAL A 268 0.11 -4.10 11.72
C VAL A 268 -1.39 -4.35 11.55
N ILE A 269 -1.74 -5.45 10.89
CA ILE A 269 -3.09 -5.85 10.48
C ILE A 269 -3.61 -6.94 11.42
N ASN A 270 -4.80 -6.72 11.98
CA ASN A 270 -5.54 -7.70 12.78
C ASN A 270 -5.77 -8.98 11.98
N ASN A 271 -5.65 -10.12 12.65
CA ASN A 271 -5.82 -11.47 12.07
C ASN A 271 -4.86 -11.85 10.93
N PHE A 272 -3.90 -10.99 10.57
CA PHE A 272 -2.84 -11.30 9.61
C PHE A 272 -1.46 -11.34 10.28
N ASN A 273 -0.84 -10.18 10.56
CA ASN A 273 0.53 -10.09 11.09
C ASN A 273 0.60 -9.51 12.52
N LYS A 274 -0.54 -9.18 13.16
CA LYS A 274 -0.57 -8.75 14.58
C LYS A 274 0.06 -9.76 15.53
N ARG A 275 -0.17 -11.06 15.31
CA ARG A 275 0.46 -12.11 16.14
C ARG A 275 1.99 -12.10 15.99
N ASN A 276 2.52 -11.73 14.83
CA ASN A 276 3.96 -11.62 14.59
C ASN A 276 4.52 -10.41 15.36
N PHE A 277 3.83 -9.25 15.28
CA PHE A 277 4.17 -8.06 16.06
C PHE A 277 4.12 -8.32 17.58
N GLU A 278 3.12 -9.06 18.06
CA GLU A 278 3.01 -9.43 19.48
C GLU A 278 4.01 -10.51 19.91
N GLY A 279 4.74 -11.14 18.97
CA GLY A 279 5.64 -12.25 19.25
C GLY A 279 4.91 -13.55 19.63
N ARG A 280 3.62 -13.66 19.31
CA ARG A 280 2.74 -14.81 19.62
C ARG A 280 2.61 -15.81 18.47
N CYS A 281 3.19 -15.52 17.32
CA CYS A 281 3.18 -16.46 16.19
C CYS A 281 4.15 -17.62 16.49
N ALA A 282 3.65 -18.86 16.41
CA ALA A 282 4.38 -20.07 16.73
C ALA A 282 5.55 -20.48 15.79
N PRO A 283 5.81 -19.89 14.59
CA PRO A 283 6.92 -20.32 13.75
C PRO A 283 8.22 -19.50 13.96
N TYR A 284 8.46 -18.93 15.14
CA TYR A 284 9.85 -18.63 15.56
C TYR A 284 10.70 -19.89 15.77
N LEU A 285 10.08 -21.05 15.60
CA LEU A 285 10.67 -22.37 15.64
C LEU A 285 11.04 -22.79 14.20
N PHE A 286 12.32 -22.60 13.86
CA PHE A 286 13.04 -23.32 12.81
C PHE A 286 12.64 -23.05 11.34
N TYR A 287 13.38 -22.16 10.66
CA TYR A 287 13.61 -22.26 9.21
C TYR A 287 15.02 -22.84 8.99
N PHE A 288 15.09 -24.00 8.31
CA PHE A 288 16.24 -24.73 7.70
C PHE A 288 17.62 -24.85 8.40
N GLU A 289 17.91 -24.16 9.50
CA GLU A 289 19.24 -24.21 10.16
C GLU A 289 19.18 -24.11 11.70
N GLY A 290 17.99 -24.21 12.30
CA GLY A 290 17.86 -24.12 13.76
C GLY A 290 18.10 -22.74 14.37
N ARG A 291 18.16 -21.69 13.54
CA ARG A 291 18.26 -20.31 14.00
C ARG A 291 16.86 -19.72 14.22
N LYS A 292 16.65 -19.13 15.39
CA LYS A 292 15.45 -18.34 15.69
C LYS A 292 15.49 -17.07 14.84
N ARG A 293 14.42 -16.76 14.10
CA ARG A 293 14.29 -15.44 13.45
C ARG A 293 14.13 -14.36 14.52
N PRO A 294 14.71 -13.16 14.35
CA PRO A 294 14.47 -12.05 15.27
C PRO A 294 13.00 -11.61 15.16
N LYS A 295 12.46 -11.09 16.28
CA LYS A 295 11.13 -10.49 16.29
C LYS A 295 11.14 -9.25 15.37
N PRO A 296 10.18 -9.08 14.44
CA PRO A 296 10.09 -7.88 13.63
C PRO A 296 9.69 -6.71 14.52
N GLU A 297 10.31 -5.55 14.29
CA GLU A 297 10.08 -4.32 15.03
C GLU A 297 9.74 -3.22 14.05
N VAL A 298 8.80 -2.34 14.43
CA VAL A 298 8.43 -1.18 13.62
C VAL A 298 9.63 -0.24 13.54
N ILE A 299 10.14 -0.01 12.32
CA ILE A 299 11.31 0.85 12.09
C ILE A 299 10.84 2.29 11.99
N ASP A 300 11.49 3.17 12.75
CA ASP A 300 11.29 4.61 12.65
C ASP A 300 12.24 5.21 11.59
N PHE A 301 11.66 5.54 10.43
CA PHE A 301 12.38 6.18 9.33
C PHE A 301 12.46 7.72 9.47
N SER A 302 12.05 8.30 10.61
CA SER A 302 12.16 9.76 10.83
C SER A 302 13.62 10.24 10.94
N ASN A 303 14.52 9.38 11.42
CA ASN A 303 15.92 9.71 11.68
C ASN A 303 16.91 8.93 10.79
N ILE A 304 16.42 8.07 9.89
CA ILE A 304 17.24 7.17 9.07
C ILE A 304 16.72 7.20 7.63
N GLU A 305 17.63 7.25 6.65
CA GLU A 305 17.28 7.23 5.23
C GLU A 305 16.61 5.90 4.85
N ASP A 306 15.41 5.96 4.26
CA ASP A 306 14.68 4.77 3.84
C ASP A 306 15.44 4.06 2.69
N PRO A 307 15.85 2.79 2.84
CA PRO A 307 16.52 2.04 1.77
C PRO A 307 15.63 1.87 0.53
N LEU A 308 14.31 1.96 0.66
CA LEU A 308 13.33 1.88 -0.42
C LEU A 308 12.97 3.25 -1.01
N SER A 309 13.62 4.33 -0.54
CA SER A 309 13.46 5.66 -1.12
C SER A 309 13.81 5.65 -2.61
N GLU A 310 13.21 6.57 -3.37
CA GLU A 310 13.47 6.66 -4.81
C GLU A 310 14.95 6.91 -5.11
N ILE A 311 15.59 7.78 -4.32
CA ILE A 311 17.01 8.10 -4.45
C ILE A 311 17.87 6.85 -4.26
N ASN A 312 17.62 6.05 -3.22
CA ASN A 312 18.39 4.82 -2.95
C ASN A 312 18.15 3.75 -4.00
N TYR A 313 16.91 3.63 -4.47
CA TYR A 313 16.58 2.73 -5.56
C TYR A 313 17.27 3.12 -6.88
N LEU A 314 17.34 4.42 -7.21
CA LEU A 314 18.09 4.91 -8.37
C LEU A 314 19.60 4.65 -8.23
N ARG A 315 20.18 4.88 -7.04
CA ARG A 315 21.59 4.55 -6.74
C ARG A 315 21.87 3.05 -6.96
N PHE A 316 20.96 2.18 -6.53
CA PHE A 316 21.06 0.75 -6.78
C PHE A 316 21.02 0.42 -8.28
N LYS A 317 20.09 1.00 -9.05
CA LYS A 317 20.01 0.78 -10.51
C LYS A 317 21.28 1.21 -11.23
N VAL A 318 21.80 2.39 -10.91
CA VAL A 318 23.06 2.89 -11.48
C VAL A 318 24.21 1.94 -11.15
N SER A 319 24.28 1.45 -9.91
CA SER A 319 25.32 0.49 -9.49
C SER A 319 25.23 -0.82 -10.27
N LYS A 320 24.02 -1.35 -10.47
CA LYS A 320 23.78 -2.58 -11.26
C LYS A 320 24.21 -2.40 -12.72
N GLN A 321 23.87 -1.27 -13.34
CA GLN A 321 24.27 -0.94 -14.71
C GLN A 321 25.78 -0.78 -14.86
N LEU A 322 26.47 -0.17 -13.89
CA LEU A 322 27.92 -0.06 -13.90
C LEU A 322 28.60 -1.43 -13.87
N ILE A 323 28.11 -2.35 -13.03
CA ILE A 323 28.60 -3.74 -12.98
C ILE A 323 28.39 -4.46 -14.33
N GLU A 324 27.26 -4.24 -14.97
CA GLU A 324 26.96 -4.83 -16.28
C GLU A 324 27.85 -4.26 -17.39
N ILE A 325 28.09 -2.95 -17.39
CA ILE A 325 29.04 -2.29 -18.30
C ILE A 325 30.45 -2.85 -18.11
N GLU A 326 30.90 -3.03 -16.86
CA GLU A 326 32.21 -3.65 -16.57
C GLU A 326 32.30 -5.09 -17.09
N LYS A 327 31.25 -5.90 -16.89
CA LYS A 327 31.17 -7.25 -17.46
C LYS A 327 31.26 -7.22 -18.99
N LEU A 328 30.51 -6.35 -19.65
CA LEU A 328 30.52 -6.24 -21.12
C LEU A 328 31.88 -5.78 -21.66
N LYS A 329 32.53 -4.82 -20.99
CA LYS A 329 33.90 -4.40 -21.32
C LYS A 329 34.89 -5.56 -21.21
N PHE A 330 34.80 -6.35 -20.15
CA PHE A 330 35.63 -7.55 -19.95
C PHE A 330 35.41 -8.57 -21.08
N HIS A 331 34.16 -8.84 -21.46
CA HIS A 331 33.85 -9.76 -22.57
C HIS A 331 34.37 -9.22 -23.91
N SER A 332 34.23 -7.92 -24.17
CA SER A 332 34.75 -7.26 -25.38
C SER A 332 36.28 -7.37 -25.48
N SER A 333 37.02 -7.16 -24.38
CA SER A 333 38.48 -7.37 -24.36
C SER A 333 38.89 -8.83 -24.53
N THR A 334 38.04 -9.78 -24.14
CA THR A 334 38.31 -11.22 -24.28
C THR A 334 38.07 -11.70 -25.72
N VAL A 335 37.13 -11.08 -26.45
CA VAL A 335 36.83 -11.40 -27.86
C VAL A 335 37.83 -10.76 -28.84
N LEU A 336 38.54 -9.70 -28.45
CA LEU A 336 39.43 -8.92 -29.32
C LEU A 336 40.93 -9.23 -29.20
N GLY A 337 41.34 -10.36 -28.61
CA GLY A 337 42.77 -10.61 -28.37
C GLY A 337 43.26 -12.06 -28.39
N ALA A 338 43.28 -12.70 -29.56
CA ALA A 338 44.46 -13.46 -29.96
C ALA A 338 45.49 -12.46 -30.54
N LYS A 339 46.15 -11.72 -29.65
CA LYS A 339 47.46 -11.06 -29.83
C LYS A 339 47.88 -10.40 -28.52
N GLU A 340 49.16 -10.53 -28.21
CA GLU A 340 49.83 -10.22 -26.94
C GLU A 340 49.44 -8.88 -26.29
N PRO A 341 49.44 -8.81 -24.95
CA PRO A 341 49.01 -7.63 -24.23
C PRO A 341 50.08 -6.53 -24.33
N GLN A 342 49.84 -5.52 -25.14
CA GLN A 342 50.34 -4.20 -24.82
C GLN A 342 49.52 -3.68 -23.65
N VAL A 343 50.16 -3.63 -22.49
CA VAL A 343 49.72 -2.94 -21.28
C VAL A 343 49.51 -1.46 -21.64
N ASN A 344 48.31 -1.10 -22.10
CA ASN A 344 47.89 0.28 -22.21
C ASN A 344 47.26 0.70 -20.89
N THR A 345 48.13 1.29 -20.09
CA THR A 345 47.91 2.31 -19.06
C THR A 345 46.57 3.06 -19.20
N MET A 346 45.54 2.57 -18.53
CA MET A 346 44.38 3.37 -18.10
C MET A 346 43.95 2.96 -16.69
N ILE A 347 44.89 2.98 -15.77
CA ILE A 347 44.61 3.05 -14.33
C ILE A 347 45.54 4.11 -13.78
N THR A 348 45.08 5.37 -13.73
CA THR A 348 45.40 6.42 -12.73
C THR A 348 45.01 7.79 -13.26
N GLN A 349 43.74 8.16 -13.16
CA GLN A 349 43.37 9.52 -12.77
C GLN A 349 42.18 9.41 -11.82
N VAL A 350 42.52 9.35 -10.54
CA VAL A 350 41.58 9.51 -9.43
C VAL A 350 41.20 10.98 -9.42
N ASP A 351 39.93 11.29 -9.61
CA ASP A 351 39.41 12.62 -9.33
C ASP A 351 39.59 12.89 -7.82
N PRO A 352 40.41 13.87 -7.40
CA PRO A 352 40.69 14.13 -5.98
C PRO A 352 39.46 14.54 -5.16
N ASN A 353 38.35 14.86 -5.83
CA ASN A 353 37.11 15.33 -5.20
C ASN A 353 36.06 14.23 -4.96
N GLN A 354 36.36 12.95 -5.23
CA GLN A 354 35.41 11.87 -4.94
C GLN A 354 35.44 11.53 -3.44
N TYR A 355 34.38 11.90 -2.72
CA TYR A 355 34.20 11.51 -1.32
C TYR A 355 34.14 9.97 -1.21
N LEU A 356 35.25 9.36 -0.80
CA LEU A 356 35.34 7.92 -0.58
C LEU A 356 34.93 7.62 0.86
N THR A 357 33.75 7.02 1.05
CA THR A 357 33.32 6.51 2.34
C THR A 357 34.29 5.41 2.82
N PRO A 358 34.43 5.20 4.13
CA PRO A 358 35.19 4.10 4.72
C PRO A 358 34.91 2.73 4.04
N ALA A 359 33.64 2.46 3.75
CA ALA A 359 33.23 1.22 3.09
C ALA A 359 33.71 1.12 1.64
N LEU A 360 33.71 2.21 0.89
CA LEU A 360 34.23 2.23 -0.49
C LEU A 360 35.75 2.04 -0.53
N LYS A 361 36.48 2.57 0.47
CA LYS A 361 37.92 2.29 0.62
C LYS A 361 38.17 0.81 0.89
N ALA A 362 37.37 0.20 1.77
CA ALA A 362 37.44 -1.22 2.08
C ALA A 362 37.12 -2.12 0.88
N ILE A 363 36.07 -1.80 0.12
CA ILE A 363 35.71 -2.54 -1.11
C ILE A 363 36.86 -2.52 -2.11
N LYS A 364 37.48 -1.35 -2.34
CA LYS A 364 38.62 -1.23 -3.26
C LYS A 364 39.82 -2.07 -2.78
N GLY A 365 40.14 -2.02 -1.48
CA GLY A 365 41.22 -2.81 -0.91
C GLY A 365 40.99 -4.32 -1.07
N VAL A 366 39.79 -4.79 -0.77
CA VAL A 366 39.44 -6.22 -0.89
C VAL A 366 39.51 -6.70 -2.34
N ILE A 367 39.05 -5.91 -3.31
CA ILE A 367 39.16 -6.26 -4.74
C ILE A 367 40.63 -6.36 -5.14
N GLN A 368 41.44 -5.38 -4.74
CA GLN A 368 42.84 -5.31 -5.11
C GLN A 368 43.69 -6.42 -4.47
N GLU A 369 43.38 -6.80 -3.23
CA GLU A 369 44.09 -7.86 -2.51
C GLU A 369 43.69 -9.26 -2.99
N PHE A 370 42.38 -9.53 -3.09
CA PHE A 370 41.90 -10.91 -3.23
C PHE A 370 41.39 -11.28 -4.62
N TRP A 371 40.97 -10.30 -5.44
CA TRP A 371 40.15 -10.61 -6.62
C TRP A 371 40.75 -10.13 -7.95
N ILE A 372 41.62 -9.11 -7.96
CA ILE A 372 42.19 -8.58 -9.21
C ILE A 372 43.14 -9.57 -9.93
N LYS A 373 43.76 -10.49 -9.17
CA LYS A 373 44.63 -11.55 -9.70
C LYS A 373 44.04 -12.94 -9.60
N TYR A 374 42.81 -13.07 -9.09
CA TYR A 374 42.16 -14.35 -8.87
C TYR A 374 41.77 -15.00 -10.20
N ASN A 375 42.30 -16.19 -10.47
CA ASN A 375 41.88 -17.00 -11.62
C ASN A 375 40.84 -18.05 -11.16
N PRO A 376 39.58 -17.95 -11.60
CA PRO A 376 38.51 -18.86 -11.17
C PRO A 376 38.68 -20.33 -11.61
N GLU A 377 39.58 -20.62 -12.55
CA GLU A 377 39.82 -21.99 -13.04
C GLU A 377 40.94 -22.71 -12.29
N THR A 378 41.90 -21.97 -11.72
CA THR A 378 43.09 -22.53 -11.08
C THR A 378 43.16 -22.26 -9.58
N ASP A 379 42.55 -21.17 -9.12
CA ASP A 379 42.77 -20.66 -7.77
C ASP A 379 41.63 -21.06 -6.83
N ILE A 380 42.01 -21.49 -5.63
CA ILE A 380 41.07 -21.76 -4.55
C ILE A 380 40.59 -20.42 -3.98
N ALA A 381 39.27 -20.19 -4.01
CA ALA A 381 38.71 -18.97 -3.48
C ALA A 381 39.00 -18.80 -1.96
N PRO A 382 39.36 -17.59 -1.51
CA PRO A 382 39.61 -17.35 -0.09
C PRO A 382 38.34 -17.61 0.73
N LYS A 383 38.50 -18.15 1.93
CA LYS A 383 37.40 -18.32 2.88
C LYS A 383 36.87 -16.95 3.31
N GLN A 384 35.57 -16.84 3.54
CA GLN A 384 34.95 -15.58 3.97
C GLN A 384 35.56 -15.04 5.27
N SER A 385 35.91 -15.93 6.22
CA SER A 385 36.62 -15.53 7.45
C SER A 385 37.95 -14.84 7.16
N THR A 386 38.75 -15.35 6.21
CA THR A 386 40.04 -14.77 5.83
C THR A 386 39.90 -13.36 5.27
N VAL A 387 38.89 -13.12 4.43
CA VAL A 387 38.61 -11.78 3.89
C VAL A 387 38.09 -10.85 5.00
N MET A 388 37.23 -11.34 5.89
CA MET A 388 36.73 -10.55 7.02
C MET A 388 37.84 -10.14 7.99
N ASP A 389 38.73 -11.07 8.35
CA ASP A 389 39.85 -10.79 9.25
C ASP A 389 40.75 -9.70 8.64
N TRP A 390 41.10 -9.84 7.36
CA TRP A 390 41.88 -8.84 6.63
C TRP A 390 41.21 -7.45 6.58
N ILE A 391 39.87 -7.39 6.42
CA ILE A 391 39.14 -6.11 6.49
C ILE A 391 39.26 -5.51 7.90
N GLY A 392 39.13 -6.32 8.95
CA GLY A 392 39.27 -5.86 10.33
C GLY A 392 40.66 -5.30 10.63
N ASP A 393 41.70 -5.92 10.07
CA ASP A 393 43.09 -5.50 10.28
C ASP A 393 43.45 -4.21 9.51
N ASN A 394 42.85 -3.99 8.33
CA ASN A 394 43.22 -2.88 7.44
C ASN A 394 42.25 -1.68 7.50
N TYR A 395 41.05 -1.86 8.04
CA TYR A 395 40.02 -0.82 8.16
C TYR A 395 39.46 -0.78 9.58
N PRO A 396 40.10 -0.03 10.50
CA PRO A 396 39.80 -0.02 11.93
C PRO A 396 38.32 0.24 12.27
N GLU A 397 37.64 1.03 11.45
CA GLU A 397 36.20 1.33 11.54
C GLU A 397 35.30 0.07 11.44
N PHE A 398 35.80 -1.02 10.87
CA PHE A 398 35.07 -2.27 10.68
C PHE A 398 35.55 -3.41 11.59
N THR A 399 36.57 -3.18 12.42
CA THR A 399 37.16 -4.19 13.33
C THR A 399 36.07 -4.98 14.08
N ASN A 400 35.14 -4.26 14.71
CA ASN A 400 34.04 -4.83 15.52
C ASN A 400 32.70 -4.95 14.75
N ASN A 401 32.69 -4.76 13.43
CA ASN A 401 31.47 -4.76 12.62
C ASN A 401 31.47 -5.93 11.61
N ASP A 402 31.20 -7.13 12.13
CA ASP A 402 31.13 -8.36 11.34
C ASP A 402 30.08 -8.32 10.23
N TYR A 403 28.98 -7.60 10.44
CA TYR A 403 27.95 -7.42 9.42
C TYR A 403 28.52 -6.68 8.20
N MET A 404 29.18 -5.54 8.43
CA MET A 404 29.80 -4.77 7.35
C MET A 404 30.93 -5.53 6.66
N LYS A 405 31.80 -6.22 7.41
CA LYS A 405 32.85 -7.06 6.82
C LYS A 405 32.29 -8.15 5.91
N LYS A 406 31.19 -8.80 6.31
CA LYS A 406 30.49 -9.80 5.47
C LYS A 406 29.86 -9.19 4.23
N CYS A 407 29.23 -8.02 4.35
CA CYS A 407 28.65 -7.32 3.20
C CYS A 407 29.73 -6.93 2.19
N ILE A 408 30.87 -6.40 2.66
CA ILE A 408 32.01 -6.05 1.81
C ILE A 408 32.55 -7.29 1.09
N ASP A 409 32.83 -8.40 1.78
CA ASP A 409 33.25 -9.67 1.12
C ASP A 409 32.22 -10.12 0.08
N LYS A 410 30.92 -10.16 0.41
CA LYS A 410 29.87 -10.59 -0.52
C LYS A 410 29.79 -9.73 -1.79
N ILE A 411 30.01 -8.43 -1.66
CA ILE A 411 30.04 -7.49 -2.80
C ILE A 411 31.25 -7.79 -3.67
N CYS A 412 32.45 -7.88 -3.08
CA CYS A 412 33.72 -8.03 -3.79
C CYS A 412 33.95 -9.44 -4.37
N ARG A 413 33.34 -10.47 -3.78
CA ARG A 413 33.61 -11.88 -4.11
C ARG A 413 33.31 -12.20 -5.57
N HIS A 414 34.22 -12.91 -6.23
CA HIS A 414 34.04 -13.34 -7.62
C HIS A 414 32.79 -14.24 -7.75
N PRO A 415 31.96 -14.12 -8.81
CA PRO A 415 30.71 -14.89 -8.95
C PRO A 415 30.85 -16.40 -8.78
N ASN A 416 31.90 -17.01 -9.34
CA ASN A 416 32.18 -18.45 -9.21
C ASN A 416 32.53 -18.88 -7.78
N ALA A 417 32.95 -17.95 -6.93
CA ALA A 417 33.27 -18.18 -5.52
C ALA A 417 32.06 -17.93 -4.59
N LYS A 418 30.92 -17.45 -5.11
CA LYS A 418 29.69 -17.18 -4.34
C LYS A 418 28.81 -18.42 -4.16
N THR A 419 29.02 -19.47 -4.97
CA THR A 419 28.20 -20.68 -5.02
C THR A 419 28.50 -21.71 -3.92
N GLY A 420 29.40 -21.39 -2.98
CA GLY A 420 29.59 -22.10 -1.70
C GLY A 420 29.46 -23.62 -1.74
N GLY A 421 30.56 -24.34 -1.95
CA GLY A 421 30.69 -25.76 -1.56
C GLY A 421 29.74 -26.80 -2.19
N ASN A 422 28.92 -26.46 -3.18
CA ASN A 422 27.98 -27.41 -3.82
C ASN A 422 28.53 -28.12 -5.07
N SER A 423 29.79 -27.92 -5.44
CA SER A 423 30.46 -28.73 -6.45
C SER A 423 31.21 -29.89 -5.79
N LYS A 424 30.49 -30.98 -5.49
CA LYS A 424 31.14 -32.31 -5.53
C LYS A 424 31.54 -32.54 -6.99
N ILE A 425 32.81 -32.27 -7.30
CA ILE A 425 33.45 -32.71 -8.52
C ILE A 425 33.33 -34.24 -8.55
N LYS A 426 32.68 -34.77 -9.59
CA LYS A 426 32.81 -36.18 -9.97
C LYS A 426 34.02 -36.32 -10.88
#